data_AF-A0A921CP18-F1
#
_entry.id   AF-A0A921CP18-F1
#
_cell.length_a   1.000
_cell.length_b   1.000
_cell.length_c   1.000
_cell.angle_alpha   90.00
_cell.angle_beta   90.00
_cell.angle_gamma   90.00
#
_symmetry.space_group_name_H-M   'P 1'
#
loop_
_entity.id
_entity.type
_entity.pdbx_description
1 polymer ?
#
loop_
_entity_poly.entity_id
_entity_poly.type
_entity_poly.pdbx_seq_one_letter_code
_entity_poly.pdbx_strand_id
1 'polypeptide(L)'
;MKKIIAVALLAVMVSSIMLLVGCSSSAGGVKTGLGHVVSISKAVDATDEADGSIQVDTVMAAVSVDSNGKIVSVTIDTAQTAVPFDATGKVKADLTAEQRTKVELGKDYGMIKRSSIGREWYEQIAELEKWMVGKTIDQVKAMKVKKVDDNHPSVPDEPDLTSKVTITVQDYIAAVEEAIKNAK
;
A
#
# COMPACT_ATOMS: atom_id res chain seq x y z
N MET A 1 -46.36 -47.01 7.93
CA MET A 1 -45.56 -46.27 6.93
C MET A 1 -45.68 -44.74 7.04
N LYS A 2 -46.86 -44.16 7.29
CA LYS A 2 -47.02 -42.69 7.40
C LYS A 2 -46.32 -42.02 8.61
N LYS A 3 -46.16 -42.73 9.75
CA LYS A 3 -45.49 -42.20 10.96
C LYS A 3 -43.95 -42.25 10.92
N ILE A 4 -43.37 -43.10 10.07
CA ILE A 4 -41.91 -43.27 9.95
C ILE A 4 -41.32 -42.24 8.96
N ILE A 5 -42.11 -41.84 7.95
CA ILE A 5 -41.73 -40.79 6.99
C ILE A 5 -41.70 -39.39 7.65
N ALA A 6 -42.57 -39.14 8.64
CA ALA A 6 -42.62 -37.86 9.36
C ALA A 6 -41.40 -37.64 10.28
N VAL A 7 -40.83 -38.70 10.86
CA VAL A 7 -39.67 -38.61 11.75
C VAL A 7 -38.36 -38.45 10.95
N ALA A 8 -38.27 -39.05 9.76
CA ALA A 8 -37.13 -38.87 8.87
C ALA A 8 -37.08 -37.46 8.25
N LEU A 9 -38.22 -36.84 7.91
CA LEU A 9 -38.24 -35.46 7.42
C LEU A 9 -37.90 -34.42 8.50
N LEU A 10 -38.26 -34.68 9.76
CA LEU A 10 -37.93 -33.78 10.87
C LEU A 10 -36.44 -33.85 11.24
N ALA A 11 -35.80 -35.02 11.13
CA ALA A 11 -34.37 -35.18 11.39
C ALA A 11 -33.50 -34.55 10.29
N VAL A 12 -33.96 -34.50 9.04
CA VAL A 12 -33.24 -33.83 7.94
C VAL A 12 -33.39 -32.32 8.01
N MET A 13 -34.56 -31.79 8.42
CA MET A 13 -34.74 -30.34 8.59
C MET A 13 -33.93 -29.73 9.75
N VAL A 14 -33.61 -30.51 10.79
CA VAL A 14 -32.79 -30.03 11.93
C VAL A 14 -31.30 -30.04 11.61
N SER A 15 -30.85 -30.88 10.67
CA SER A 15 -29.45 -30.91 10.22
C SER A 15 -29.10 -29.77 9.23
N SER A 16 -30.10 -29.18 8.58
CA SER A 16 -29.91 -28.04 7.64
C SER A 16 -29.91 -26.66 8.31
N ILE A 17 -30.22 -26.57 9.61
CA ILE A 17 -30.23 -25.30 10.36
C ILE A 17 -28.87 -25.02 11.04
N MET A 18 -27.91 -25.96 10.94
CA MET A 18 -26.54 -25.81 11.47
C MET A 18 -25.52 -25.22 10.48
N LEU A 19 -25.95 -24.63 9.35
CA LEU A 19 -25.07 -23.92 8.39
C LEU A 19 -25.15 -22.39 8.48
N LEU A 20 -25.74 -21.84 9.56
CA LEU A 20 -25.68 -20.42 9.90
C LEU A 20 -24.68 -20.11 11.03
N VAL A 21 -23.71 -20.99 11.26
CA VAL A 21 -22.50 -20.66 12.02
C VAL A 21 -21.52 -19.97 11.07
N GLY A 22 -21.50 -18.63 11.08
CA GLY A 22 -20.49 -17.90 10.31
C GLY A 22 -20.64 -16.38 10.21
N CYS A 23 -21.77 -15.79 10.61
CA CYS A 23 -21.85 -14.34 10.82
C CYS A 23 -21.94 -14.02 12.31
N SER A 24 -21.04 -14.61 13.09
CA SER A 24 -20.53 -13.89 14.25
C SER A 24 -19.72 -12.73 13.67
N SER A 25 -20.40 -11.61 13.42
CA SER A 25 -19.74 -10.30 13.40
C SER A 25 -19.09 -10.20 14.77
N SER A 26 -17.83 -10.62 14.84
CA SER A 26 -16.95 -10.32 15.95
C SER A 26 -17.14 -8.84 16.21
N ALA A 27 -17.75 -8.50 17.34
CA ALA A 27 -17.81 -7.15 17.86
C ALA A 27 -16.42 -6.71 18.35
N GLY A 28 -15.36 -7.09 17.63
CA GLY A 28 -14.06 -6.48 17.74
C GLY A 28 -14.04 -5.32 16.75
N GLY A 29 -13.94 -4.11 17.29
CA GLY A 29 -13.93 -2.88 16.51
C GLY A 29 -12.83 -2.89 15.44
N VAL A 30 -13.08 -2.15 14.37
CA VAL A 30 -12.05 -1.79 13.40
C VAL A 30 -11.12 -0.77 14.05
N LYS A 31 -9.82 -1.01 13.98
CA LYS A 31 -8.79 -0.05 14.43
C LYS A 31 -8.16 0.62 13.23
N THR A 32 -7.82 1.89 13.35
CA THR A 32 -7.17 2.64 12.27
C THR A 32 -5.88 3.26 12.78
N GLY A 33 -4.83 3.24 11.96
CA GLY A 33 -3.55 3.84 12.26
C GLY A 33 -2.88 4.45 11.03
N LEU A 34 -1.86 5.27 11.31
CA LEU A 34 -1.05 5.96 10.33
C LEU A 34 0.41 5.55 10.49
N GLY A 35 1.11 5.44 9.36
CA GLY A 35 2.53 5.11 9.30
C GLY A 35 3.22 5.83 8.15
N HIS A 36 4.52 5.98 8.23
CA HIS A 36 5.31 6.71 7.25
C HIS A 36 6.75 6.22 7.19
N VAL A 37 7.38 6.39 6.03
CA VAL A 37 8.82 6.19 5.85
C VAL A 37 9.38 7.45 5.20
N VAL A 38 10.38 8.03 5.83
CA VAL A 38 11.08 9.21 5.33
C VAL A 38 12.49 8.81 4.91
N SER A 39 12.86 9.11 3.68
CA SER A 39 14.18 8.79 3.13
C SER A 39 14.72 9.93 2.28
N ILE A 40 16.05 10.01 2.17
CA ILE A 40 16.71 10.85 1.17
C ILE A 40 16.92 9.95 -0.05
N SER A 41 16.10 10.13 -1.08
CA SER A 41 16.02 9.24 -2.23
C SER A 41 17.01 9.60 -3.34
N LYS A 42 17.39 10.88 -3.43
CA LYS A 42 18.32 11.38 -4.43
C LYS A 42 19.07 12.60 -3.90
N ALA A 43 20.37 12.66 -4.15
CA ALA A 43 21.18 13.85 -3.94
C ALA A 43 22.04 14.10 -5.18
N VAL A 44 22.14 15.37 -5.58
CA VAL A 44 22.98 15.85 -6.66
C VAL A 44 23.75 17.05 -6.14
N ASP A 45 25.07 17.02 -6.24
CA ASP A 45 25.92 18.12 -5.83
C ASP A 45 25.72 19.33 -6.73
N ALA A 46 25.81 20.53 -6.14
CA ALA A 46 25.86 21.76 -6.89
C ALA A 46 27.23 21.91 -7.56
N THR A 47 27.25 22.50 -8.74
CA THR A 47 28.47 22.89 -9.45
C THR A 47 28.43 24.40 -9.74
N ASP A 48 29.52 24.95 -10.25
CA ASP A 48 29.55 26.35 -10.69
C ASP A 48 28.57 26.63 -11.85
N GLU A 49 28.09 25.58 -12.52
CA GLU A 49 27.28 25.63 -13.75
C GLU A 49 25.83 25.20 -13.53
N ALA A 50 25.52 24.53 -12.40
CA ALA A 50 24.20 23.99 -12.10
C ALA A 50 23.91 23.93 -10.60
N ASP A 51 22.67 24.22 -10.23
CA ASP A 51 22.18 24.01 -8.87
C ASP A 51 22.21 22.52 -8.51
N GLY A 52 22.56 22.23 -7.26
CA GLY A 52 22.40 20.91 -6.65
C GLY A 52 20.96 20.70 -6.19
N SER A 53 20.65 19.47 -5.78
CA SER A 53 19.33 19.16 -5.22
C SER A 53 19.40 17.96 -4.28
N ILE A 54 18.68 18.06 -3.17
CA ILE A 54 18.38 16.92 -2.30
C ILE A 54 16.88 16.62 -2.42
N GLN A 55 16.51 15.36 -2.62
CA GLN A 55 15.14 14.90 -2.65
C GLN A 55 14.84 14.08 -1.40
N VAL A 56 13.79 14.47 -0.69
CA VAL A 56 13.21 13.71 0.43
C VAL A 56 11.92 13.06 -0.05
N ASP A 57 11.84 11.75 0.08
CA ASP A 57 10.63 10.99 -0.15
C ASP A 57 9.97 10.71 1.20
N THR A 58 8.69 11.03 1.31
CA THR A 58 7.83 10.67 2.45
C THR A 58 6.75 9.75 1.96
N VAL A 59 6.91 8.45 2.20
CA VAL A 59 5.86 7.44 2.00
C VAL A 59 4.93 7.50 3.19
N MET A 60 3.62 7.48 2.96
CA MET A 60 2.59 7.54 4.00
C MET A 60 1.59 6.41 3.77
N ALA A 61 1.11 5.81 4.85
CA ALA A 61 0.06 4.80 4.82
C ALA A 61 -1.00 5.07 5.90
N ALA A 62 -2.28 4.96 5.52
CA ALA A 62 -3.40 4.90 6.44
C ALA A 62 -4.04 3.51 6.33
N VAL A 63 -4.12 2.80 7.45
CA VAL A 63 -4.54 1.38 7.45
C VAL A 63 -5.59 1.16 8.50
N SER A 64 -6.65 0.45 8.14
CA SER A 64 -7.63 -0.08 9.09
C SER A 64 -7.55 -1.60 9.15
N VAL A 65 -7.65 -2.16 10.35
CA VAL A 65 -7.60 -3.61 10.60
C VAL A 65 -8.83 -4.09 11.38
N ASP A 66 -9.28 -5.31 11.09
CA ASP A 66 -10.32 -5.98 11.85
C ASP A 66 -9.78 -6.56 13.17
N SER A 67 -10.67 -7.19 13.95
CA SER A 67 -10.32 -7.83 15.22
C SER A 67 -9.33 -8.98 15.11
N ASN A 68 -9.13 -9.52 13.90
CA ASN A 68 -8.19 -10.60 13.60
C ASN A 68 -6.85 -10.07 13.04
N GLY A 69 -6.65 -8.75 13.01
CA GLY A 69 -5.47 -8.11 12.44
C GLY A 69 -5.40 -8.18 10.91
N LYS A 70 -6.53 -8.43 10.24
CA LYS A 70 -6.61 -8.38 8.77
C LYS A 70 -6.87 -6.96 8.32
N ILE A 71 -6.15 -6.53 7.29
CA ILE A 71 -6.32 -5.23 6.65
C ILE A 71 -7.73 -5.19 6.03
N VAL A 72 -8.56 -4.24 6.46
CA VAL A 72 -9.88 -3.98 5.87
C VAL A 72 -9.86 -2.79 4.92
N SER A 73 -8.96 -1.84 5.14
CA SER A 73 -8.66 -0.76 4.20
C SER A 73 -7.20 -0.35 4.33
N VAL A 74 -6.62 0.07 3.21
CA VAL A 74 -5.28 0.64 3.15
C VAL A 74 -5.26 1.72 2.07
N THR A 75 -4.61 2.84 2.37
CA THR A 75 -4.33 3.91 1.43
C THR A 75 -2.87 4.31 1.60
N ILE A 76 -2.13 4.40 0.50
CA ILE A 76 -0.70 4.65 0.47
C ILE A 76 -0.44 5.80 -0.50
N ASP A 77 0.37 6.76 -0.07
CA ASP A 77 0.78 7.89 -0.89
C ASP A 77 2.27 8.18 -0.70
N THR A 78 2.84 8.98 -1.58
CA THR A 78 4.23 9.43 -1.48
C THR A 78 4.33 10.90 -1.86
N ALA A 79 4.91 11.72 -0.98
CA ALA A 79 5.39 13.05 -1.33
C ALA A 79 6.87 12.94 -1.72
N GLN A 80 7.24 13.48 -2.89
CA GLN A 80 8.64 13.57 -3.33
C GLN A 80 9.03 15.04 -3.38
N THR A 81 9.70 15.53 -2.34
CA THR A 81 10.04 16.94 -2.18
C THR A 81 11.50 17.16 -2.56
N ALA A 82 11.75 17.89 -3.64
CA ALA A 82 13.09 18.27 -4.06
C ALA A 82 13.43 19.68 -3.58
N VAL A 83 14.58 19.82 -2.91
CA VAL A 83 15.10 21.08 -2.39
C VAL A 83 16.36 21.44 -3.18
N PRO A 84 16.25 22.30 -4.20
CA PRO A 84 17.42 22.78 -4.94
C PRO A 84 18.22 23.77 -4.10
N PHE A 85 19.54 23.79 -4.30
CA PHE A 85 20.46 24.72 -3.66
C PHE A 85 21.61 25.09 -4.62
N ASP A 86 22.16 26.30 -4.47
CA ASP A 86 23.31 26.73 -5.28
C ASP A 86 24.65 26.26 -4.68
N ALA A 87 25.75 26.51 -5.39
CA ALA A 87 27.11 26.13 -4.95
C ALA A 87 27.55 26.75 -3.61
N THR A 88 26.85 27.79 -3.13
CA THR A 88 27.09 28.39 -1.80
C THR A 88 26.24 27.76 -0.69
N GLY A 89 25.40 26.78 -1.04
CA GLY A 89 24.47 26.11 -0.13
C GLY A 89 23.18 26.90 0.11
N LYS A 90 22.91 27.96 -0.64
CA LYS A 90 21.68 28.73 -0.50
C LYS A 90 20.53 27.97 -1.15
N VAL A 91 19.46 27.73 -0.38
CA VAL A 91 18.24 27.09 -0.88
C VAL A 91 17.59 27.95 -1.97
N LYS A 92 17.21 27.30 -3.07
CA LYS A 92 16.60 27.89 -4.27
C LYS A 92 15.15 27.47 -4.45
N ALA A 93 14.62 26.64 -3.55
CA ALA A 93 13.24 26.20 -3.58
C ALA A 93 12.27 27.38 -3.42
N ASP A 94 11.16 27.35 -4.15
CA ASP A 94 10.03 28.23 -3.88
C ASP A 94 9.27 27.70 -2.66
N LEU A 95 9.41 28.40 -1.53
CA LEU A 95 8.78 28.02 -0.26
C LEU A 95 7.26 28.23 -0.26
N THR A 96 6.72 28.86 -1.29
CA THR A 96 5.28 29.10 -1.46
C THR A 96 4.64 28.13 -2.46
N ALA A 97 5.44 27.35 -3.18
CA ALA A 97 4.95 26.38 -4.14
C ALA A 97 4.25 25.22 -3.44
N GLU A 98 3.06 24.89 -3.94
CA GLU A 98 2.29 23.74 -3.48
C GLU A 98 3.06 22.44 -3.73
N GLN A 99 3.25 21.66 -2.67
CA GLN A 99 3.88 20.34 -2.75
C GLN A 99 2.77 19.29 -2.83
N ARG A 100 2.52 18.80 -4.04
CA ARG A 100 1.52 17.75 -4.28
C ARG A 100 2.12 16.36 -4.10
N THR A 101 1.37 15.45 -3.49
CA THR A 101 1.73 14.03 -3.42
C THR A 101 1.56 13.34 -4.78
N LYS A 102 2.04 12.10 -4.92
CA LYS A 102 1.88 11.34 -6.17
C LYS A 102 0.42 11.06 -6.51
N VAL A 103 -0.45 10.82 -5.52
CA VAL A 103 -1.89 10.68 -5.78
C VAL A 103 -2.50 12.00 -6.25
N GLU A 104 -2.15 13.13 -5.62
CA GLU A 104 -2.64 14.46 -6.00
C GLU A 104 -2.14 14.91 -7.38
N LEU A 105 -0.92 14.53 -7.74
CA LEU A 105 -0.38 14.70 -9.09
C LEU A 105 -1.14 13.84 -10.11
N GLY A 106 -1.53 12.62 -9.74
CA GLY A 106 -2.24 11.70 -10.61
C GLY A 106 -1.49 11.48 -11.92
N LYS A 107 -2.09 11.88 -13.05
CA LYS A 107 -1.47 11.80 -14.39
C LYS A 107 -0.31 12.77 -14.58
N ASP A 108 -0.29 13.88 -13.85
CA ASP A 108 0.79 14.88 -13.94
C ASP A 108 2.12 14.33 -13.42
N TYR A 109 2.08 13.28 -12.59
CA TYR A 109 3.31 12.59 -12.14
C TYR A 109 4.09 12.01 -13.34
N GLY A 110 3.38 11.55 -14.38
CA GLY A 110 3.97 11.19 -15.66
C GLY A 110 4.79 9.89 -15.65
N MET A 111 4.54 8.99 -14.70
CA MET A 111 5.21 7.69 -14.64
C MET A 111 4.83 6.81 -15.83
N ILE A 112 3.68 7.02 -16.47
CA ILE A 112 3.24 6.22 -17.62
C ILE A 112 4.30 6.16 -18.72
N LYS A 113 5.10 7.22 -18.90
CA LYS A 113 6.18 7.30 -19.90
C LYS A 113 7.37 6.39 -19.61
N ARG A 114 7.56 6.01 -18.35
CA ARG A 114 8.67 5.16 -17.86
C ARG A 114 8.19 3.77 -17.45
N SER A 115 6.88 3.60 -17.30
CA SER A 115 6.24 2.37 -16.88
C SER A 115 6.27 1.33 -18.00
N SER A 116 6.91 0.18 -17.75
CA SER A 116 6.95 -0.94 -18.70
C SER A 116 5.59 -1.59 -18.94
N ILE A 117 4.62 -1.32 -18.06
CA ILE A 117 3.25 -1.85 -18.12
C ILE A 117 2.23 -0.79 -18.56
N GLY A 118 2.68 0.42 -18.94
CA GLY A 118 1.81 1.49 -19.44
C GLY A 118 0.83 2.04 -18.40
N ARG A 119 1.18 1.98 -17.11
CA ARG A 119 0.37 2.45 -15.98
C ARG A 119 1.03 3.57 -15.21
N GLU A 120 0.24 4.52 -14.75
CA GLU A 120 0.68 5.56 -13.79
C GLU A 120 0.93 4.99 -12.39
N TRP A 121 1.70 5.72 -11.58
CA TRP A 121 2.05 5.30 -10.23
C TRP A 121 0.81 5.04 -9.36
N TYR A 122 -0.17 5.96 -9.39
CA TYR A 122 -1.40 5.86 -8.59
C TYR A 122 -2.26 4.64 -8.98
N GLU A 123 -2.14 4.16 -10.22
CA GLU A 123 -2.84 2.94 -10.65
C GLU A 123 -2.14 1.69 -10.10
N GLN A 124 -0.81 1.70 -10.03
CA GLN A 124 -0.04 0.59 -9.49
C GLN A 124 -0.20 0.47 -7.97
N ILE A 125 -0.14 1.59 -7.24
CA ILE A 125 -0.33 1.57 -5.79
C ILE A 125 -1.74 1.10 -5.42
N ALA A 126 -2.76 1.49 -6.18
CA ALA A 126 -4.13 1.02 -5.97
C ALA A 126 -4.28 -0.49 -6.17
N GLU A 127 -3.55 -1.11 -7.10
CA GLU A 127 -3.55 -2.58 -7.24
C GLU A 127 -2.81 -3.27 -6.09
N LEU A 128 -1.74 -2.66 -5.57
CA LEU A 128 -1.05 -3.14 -4.38
C LEU A 128 -1.95 -3.07 -3.13
N GLU A 129 -2.65 -1.95 -2.92
CA GLU A 129 -3.62 -1.75 -1.84
C GLU A 129 -4.73 -2.80 -1.88
N LYS A 130 -5.34 -3.02 -3.05
CA LYS A 130 -6.36 -4.06 -3.24
C LYS A 130 -5.84 -5.44 -2.87
N TRP A 131 -4.59 -5.75 -3.24
CA TRP A 131 -3.97 -7.03 -2.90
C TRP A 131 -3.74 -7.18 -1.40
N MET A 132 -3.47 -6.10 -0.66
CA MET A 132 -3.26 -6.15 0.79
C MET A 132 -4.56 -6.41 1.59
N VAL A 133 -5.73 -6.01 1.06
CA VAL A 133 -7.02 -6.19 1.74
C VAL A 133 -7.30 -7.69 2.03
N GLY A 134 -7.74 -7.99 3.24
CA GLY A 134 -8.03 -9.34 3.75
C GLY A 134 -6.80 -10.09 4.28
N LYS A 135 -5.59 -9.55 4.09
CA LYS A 135 -4.32 -10.13 4.56
C LYS A 135 -3.91 -9.56 5.92
N THR A 136 -3.12 -10.32 6.67
CA THR A 136 -2.40 -9.81 7.84
C THR A 136 -1.08 -9.17 7.41
N ILE A 137 -0.49 -8.35 8.28
CA ILE A 137 0.83 -7.75 7.99
C ILE A 137 1.91 -8.80 7.70
N ASP A 138 1.89 -9.94 8.41
CA ASP A 138 2.86 -11.03 8.17
C ASP A 138 2.72 -11.61 6.76
N GLN A 139 1.48 -11.75 6.27
CA GLN A 139 1.22 -12.20 4.91
C GLN A 139 1.68 -11.17 3.86
N VAL A 140 1.54 -9.87 4.16
CA VAL A 140 2.03 -8.79 3.29
C VAL A 140 3.57 -8.76 3.25
N LYS A 141 4.23 -8.93 4.41
CA LYS A 141 5.70 -8.98 4.50
C LYS A 141 6.31 -10.22 3.86
N ALA A 142 5.56 -11.31 3.81
CA ALA A 142 5.94 -12.54 3.13
C ALA A 142 5.75 -12.49 1.59
N MET A 143 5.33 -11.34 1.04
CA MET A 143 5.22 -11.14 -0.41
C MET A 143 6.51 -11.55 -1.12
N LYS A 144 6.36 -12.34 -2.17
CA LYS A 144 7.48 -12.65 -3.07
C LYS A 144 7.84 -11.39 -3.86
N VAL A 145 9.12 -11.06 -3.84
CA VAL A 145 9.69 -9.94 -4.60
C VAL A 145 10.89 -10.39 -5.39
N LYS A 146 11.20 -9.66 -6.46
CA LYS A 146 12.40 -9.82 -7.26
C LYS A 146 13.12 -8.49 -7.46
N LYS A 147 14.43 -8.57 -7.65
CA LYS A 147 15.24 -7.47 -8.15
C LYS A 147 15.10 -7.41 -9.67
N VAL A 148 14.66 -6.27 -10.20
CA VAL A 148 14.62 -6.00 -11.65
C VAL A 148 15.90 -5.29 -12.08
N ASP A 149 16.31 -4.27 -11.33
CA ASP A 149 17.58 -3.55 -11.50
C ASP A 149 18.00 -2.91 -10.17
N ASP A 150 19.07 -2.11 -10.15
CA ASP A 150 19.57 -1.47 -8.92
C ASP A 150 18.62 -0.43 -8.32
N ASN A 151 17.79 0.22 -9.15
CA ASN A 151 16.75 1.15 -8.71
C ASN A 151 15.44 0.43 -8.35
N HIS A 152 15.29 -0.82 -8.77
CA HIS A 152 14.11 -1.65 -8.54
C HIS A 152 14.44 -2.97 -7.82
N PRO A 153 14.97 -2.93 -6.58
CA PRO A 153 15.47 -4.11 -5.88
C PRO A 153 14.38 -5.04 -5.34
N SER A 154 13.12 -4.61 -5.26
CA SER A 154 12.03 -5.40 -4.67
C SER A 154 10.69 -5.08 -5.30
N VAL A 155 10.55 -5.50 -6.55
CA VAL A 155 9.30 -5.46 -7.31
C VAL A 155 8.48 -6.72 -7.01
N PRO A 156 7.15 -6.63 -6.84
CA PRO A 156 6.31 -7.80 -6.59
C PRO A 156 6.48 -8.88 -7.66
N ASP A 157 6.65 -10.12 -7.20
CA ASP A 157 6.69 -11.34 -8.02
C ASP A 157 5.51 -12.28 -7.69
N GLU A 158 4.42 -11.69 -7.20
CA GLU A 158 3.14 -12.38 -7.02
C GLU A 158 2.39 -12.44 -8.36
N PRO A 159 1.82 -13.59 -8.75
CA PRO A 159 1.10 -13.73 -10.02
C PRO A 159 0.07 -12.63 -10.28
N ASP A 160 -0.68 -12.25 -9.24
CA ASP A 160 -1.74 -11.23 -9.31
C ASP A 160 -1.21 -9.79 -9.47
N LEU A 161 0.07 -9.56 -9.20
CA LEU A 161 0.71 -8.24 -9.20
C LEU A 161 1.76 -8.06 -10.30
N THR A 162 2.35 -9.14 -10.82
CA THR A 162 3.47 -9.08 -11.79
C THR A 162 3.20 -8.24 -13.05
N SER A 163 1.93 -8.16 -13.49
CA SER A 163 1.50 -7.37 -14.65
C SER A 163 0.88 -6.01 -14.29
N LYS A 164 0.86 -5.67 -13.00
CA LYS A 164 0.12 -4.53 -12.45
C LYS A 164 0.96 -3.59 -11.60
N VAL A 165 2.01 -4.11 -10.97
CA VAL A 165 2.87 -3.37 -10.05
C VAL A 165 4.32 -3.66 -10.39
N THR A 166 5.02 -2.66 -10.93
CA THR A 166 6.44 -2.73 -11.30
C THR A 166 7.32 -1.82 -10.44
N ILE A 167 6.74 -1.18 -9.42
CA ILE A 167 7.47 -0.33 -8.46
C ILE A 167 8.05 -1.15 -7.31
N THR A 168 9.14 -0.66 -6.72
CA THR A 168 9.69 -1.21 -5.47
C THR A 168 8.70 -0.99 -4.32
N VAL A 169 8.45 -2.02 -3.51
CA VAL A 169 7.39 -1.99 -2.48
C VAL A 169 7.85 -1.97 -1.02
N GLN A 170 9.16 -2.00 -0.76
CA GLN A 170 9.71 -2.12 0.60
C GLN A 170 9.20 -1.02 1.54
N ASP A 171 9.32 0.25 1.14
CA ASP A 171 8.91 1.38 1.99
C ASP A 171 7.39 1.45 2.17
N TYR A 172 6.60 1.01 1.17
CA TYR A 172 5.14 0.91 1.30
C TYR A 172 4.75 -0.14 2.34
N ILE A 173 5.39 -1.31 2.32
CA ILE A 173 5.14 -2.38 3.30
C ILE A 173 5.56 -1.92 4.70
N ALA A 174 6.68 -1.21 4.84
CA ALA A 174 7.15 -0.67 6.12
C ALA A 174 6.20 0.40 6.67
N ALA A 175 5.71 1.33 5.84
CA ALA A 175 4.71 2.32 6.25
C ALA A 175 3.40 1.66 6.69
N VAL A 176 2.93 0.63 5.97
CA VAL A 176 1.74 -0.16 6.36
C VAL A 176 1.97 -0.90 7.68
N GLU A 177 3.16 -1.47 7.89
CA GLU A 177 3.52 -2.12 9.15
C GLU A 177 3.46 -1.13 10.32
N GLU A 178 4.03 0.05 10.16
CA GLU A 178 3.98 1.11 11.18
C GLU A 178 2.54 1.57 11.44
N ALA A 179 1.74 1.75 10.38
CA ALA A 179 0.33 2.12 10.50
C ALA A 179 -0.46 1.11 11.33
N ILE A 180 -0.24 -0.19 11.11
CA ILE A 180 -0.90 -1.25 11.87
C ILE A 180 -0.44 -1.25 13.34
N LYS A 181 0.86 -1.03 13.61
CA LYS A 181 1.38 -0.90 14.99
C LYS A 181 0.76 0.29 15.73
N ASN A 182 0.49 1.37 15.01
CA ASN A 182 -0.09 2.60 15.55
C ASN A 182 -1.63 2.58 15.63
N ALA A 183 -2.28 1.50 15.16
CA ALA A 183 -3.73 1.43 15.07
C ALA A 183 -4.39 1.37 16.45
N LYS A 184 -5.39 2.22 16.68
CA LYS A 184 -6.13 2.34 17.95
C LYS A 184 -7.61 2.12 17.76
#